data_AF-A0A086MCQ9-F1
#
_entry.id   AF-A0A086MCQ9-F1
#
_cell.length_a   1.000
_cell.length_b   1.000
_cell.length_c   1.000
_cell.angle_alpha   90.00
_cell.angle_beta   90.00
_cell.angle_gamma   90.00
#
_symmetry.space_group_name_H-M   'P 1'
#
loop_
_entity.id
_entity.type
_entity.pdbx_description
1 polymer ?
#
loop_
_entity_poly.entity_id
_entity_poly.type
_entity_poly.pdbx_seq_one_letter_code
_entity_poly.pdbx_strand_id
1 'polypeptide(L)'
;MKASFWLATAVMGSALALGACSSTRLGGPPVRSANAAPIVEAPPVEAVPSGPIEATPLPPVAGAPVPADPMAPPAGGTDIAGLPPAPPPPTVPAPAPAAAPAPASRTAMVGNWSAQTSGGSCRIQLSSSPALDLYRASASGCSNQDLSRVNAWDYRDGEVYLYQTGGAVAARLRGSSASLSGVLAKSGAPLSLSR
;
A
#
# COMPACT_ATOMS: atom_id res chain seq x y z
N MET A 1 -44.48 59.84 -9.64
CA MET A 1 -43.12 59.83 -9.06
C MET A 1 -43.22 59.68 -7.54
N LYS A 2 -43.43 58.47 -7.00
CA LYS A 2 -43.69 58.27 -5.55
C LYS A 2 -43.43 56.85 -5.04
N ALA A 3 -42.71 56.03 -5.81
CA ALA A 3 -42.44 54.63 -5.50
C ALA A 3 -40.99 54.37 -5.04
N SER A 4 -40.12 55.39 -5.05
CA SER A 4 -38.68 55.20 -4.87
C SER A 4 -38.16 55.40 -3.45
N PHE A 5 -39.05 55.67 -2.47
CA PHE A 5 -38.66 55.93 -1.08
C PHE A 5 -39.00 54.82 -0.08
N TRP A 6 -39.68 53.75 -0.53
CA TRP A 6 -40.08 52.64 0.35
C TRP A 6 -39.16 51.41 0.25
N LEU A 7 -38.18 51.44 -0.65
CA LEU A 7 -37.19 50.37 -0.83
C LEU A 7 -35.96 50.49 0.10
N ALA A 8 -35.78 51.63 0.78
CA ALA A 8 -34.58 51.88 1.58
C ALA A 8 -34.65 51.36 3.03
N THR A 9 -35.83 51.01 3.55
CA THR A 9 -36.01 50.60 4.95
C THR A 9 -36.13 49.08 5.16
N ALA A 10 -36.22 48.28 4.10
CA ALA A 10 -36.34 46.81 4.21
C ALA A 10 -35.01 46.04 4.11
N VAL A 11 -33.88 46.72 3.87
CA VAL A 11 -32.55 46.10 3.70
C VAL A 11 -31.82 45.87 5.04
N MET A 12 -32.31 46.45 6.14
CA MET A 12 -31.61 46.41 7.45
C MET A 12 -32.01 45.22 8.36
N GLY A 13 -32.73 44.21 7.85
CA GLY A 13 -33.32 43.14 8.67
C GLY A 13 -32.72 41.73 8.56
N SER A 14 -31.77 41.48 7.66
CA SER A 14 -31.37 40.08 7.33
C SER A 14 -29.92 39.72 7.67
N ALA A 15 -29.20 40.54 8.44
CA ALA A 15 -27.77 40.36 8.73
C ALA A 15 -27.46 39.70 10.09
N LEU A 16 -28.33 38.85 10.65
CA LEU A 16 -28.17 38.27 12.00
C LEU A 16 -28.34 36.74 12.08
N ALA A 17 -27.81 35.98 11.13
CA ALA A 17 -27.85 34.51 11.23
C ALA A 17 -26.63 33.78 10.62
N LEU A 18 -25.40 34.22 10.89
CA LEU A 18 -24.21 33.39 10.66
C LEU A 18 -23.16 33.65 11.76
N GLY A 19 -23.14 32.80 12.80
CA GLY A 19 -22.13 32.92 13.86
C GLY A 19 -22.27 31.99 15.06
N ALA A 20 -22.83 30.78 14.90
CA ALA A 20 -22.92 29.80 15.99
C ALA A 20 -22.10 28.55 15.68
N CYS A 21 -20.77 28.71 15.65
CA CYS A 21 -19.78 27.66 15.98
C CYS A 21 -18.46 28.34 16.37
N SER A 22 -18.54 29.23 17.36
CA SER A 22 -17.38 29.68 18.12
C SER A 22 -16.91 28.50 18.96
N SER A 23 -15.77 27.94 18.58
CA SER A 23 -15.09 26.86 19.29
C SER A 23 -14.72 27.35 20.68
N THR A 24 -15.33 26.79 21.73
CA THR A 24 -14.97 27.02 23.13
C THR A 24 -13.53 26.56 23.37
N ARG A 25 -12.58 27.47 23.18
CA ARG A 25 -11.15 27.27 23.42
C ARG A 25 -10.50 28.47 24.09
N LEU A 26 -11.19 29.26 24.92
CA LEU A 26 -10.53 30.17 25.87
C LEU A 26 -11.41 30.33 27.12
N GLY A 27 -11.02 29.67 28.21
CA GLY A 27 -11.71 29.79 29.50
C GLY A 27 -11.32 28.69 30.49
N GLY A 28 -10.05 28.28 30.51
CA GLY A 28 -9.50 27.43 31.55
C GLY A 28 -8.51 28.24 32.40
N PRO A 29 -8.52 28.13 33.74
CA PRO A 29 -7.59 28.85 34.61
C PRO A 29 -6.13 28.50 34.26
N PRO A 30 -5.16 29.40 34.53
CA PRO A 30 -3.75 29.11 34.29
C PRO A 30 -3.32 27.97 35.22
N VAL A 31 -3.28 26.74 34.69
CA VAL A 31 -2.55 25.64 35.32
C VAL A 31 -1.08 25.97 35.24
N ARG A 32 -0.60 26.53 36.35
CA ARG A 32 0.78 26.65 36.77
C ARG A 32 1.53 25.37 36.37
N SER A 33 2.43 25.47 35.38
CA SER A 33 3.33 24.39 35.00
C SER A 33 4.13 23.94 36.22
N ALA A 34 3.70 22.85 36.83
CA ALA A 34 4.41 22.15 37.86
C ALA A 34 5.24 21.05 37.18
N ASN A 35 6.56 21.18 37.34
CA ASN A 35 7.58 20.14 37.18
C ASN A 35 7.71 19.50 35.79
N ALA A 36 8.80 19.89 35.12
CA ALA A 36 9.52 19.00 34.23
C ALA A 36 9.89 17.73 34.99
N ALA A 37 9.19 16.64 34.71
CA ALA A 37 9.71 15.31 35.01
C ALA A 37 10.88 15.03 34.05
N PRO A 38 12.03 14.56 34.53
CA PRO A 38 13.11 14.15 33.64
C PRO A 38 12.63 13.00 32.75
N ILE A 39 12.89 13.14 31.46
CA ILE A 39 12.73 12.07 30.48
C ILE A 39 13.70 10.97 30.91
N VAL A 40 13.19 9.88 31.48
CA VAL A 40 13.99 8.66 31.67
C VAL A 40 14.09 8.03 30.30
N GLU A 41 15.27 8.18 29.69
CA GLU A 41 15.68 7.49 28.48
C GLU A 41 15.54 5.98 28.72
N ALA A 42 14.67 5.31 27.96
CA ALA A 42 14.60 3.86 27.99
C ALA A 42 15.92 3.32 27.42
N PRO A 43 16.59 2.36 28.09
CA PRO A 43 17.84 1.82 27.59
C PRO A 43 17.60 1.17 26.21
N PRO A 44 18.56 1.27 25.28
CA PRO A 44 18.46 0.61 23.98
C PRO A 44 18.34 -0.90 24.21
N VAL A 45 17.21 -1.48 23.78
CA VAL A 45 17.03 -2.92 23.73
C VAL A 45 17.92 -3.49 22.64
N GLU A 46 18.92 -4.28 23.03
CA GLU A 46 19.78 -5.01 22.11
C GLU A 46 18.96 -6.03 21.30
N ALA A 47 19.28 -6.14 20.02
CA ALA A 47 18.65 -7.08 19.11
C ALA A 47 18.97 -8.52 19.51
N VAL A 48 17.94 -9.31 19.80
CA VAL A 48 18.06 -10.75 20.05
C VAL A 48 18.28 -11.48 18.71
N PRO A 49 19.39 -12.19 18.51
CA PRO A 49 19.61 -12.96 17.30
C PRO A 49 18.65 -14.17 17.27
N SER A 50 17.87 -14.28 16.19
CA SER A 50 17.08 -15.48 15.91
C SER A 50 18.02 -16.58 15.44
N GLY A 51 18.07 -17.71 16.14
CA GLY A 51 18.93 -18.85 15.82
C GLY A 51 18.54 -19.53 14.49
N PRO A 52 19.46 -20.29 13.88
CA PRO A 52 19.20 -20.97 12.60
C PRO A 52 18.16 -22.09 12.78
N ILE A 53 17.22 -22.17 11.84
CA ILE A 53 16.20 -23.21 11.76
C ILE A 53 16.79 -24.37 10.93
N GLU A 54 17.07 -25.50 11.57
CA GLU A 54 17.41 -26.74 10.87
C GLU A 54 16.12 -27.38 10.34
N ALA A 55 15.93 -27.34 9.01
CA ALA A 55 14.88 -28.09 8.33
C ALA A 55 15.49 -29.40 7.80
N THR A 56 15.26 -30.52 8.48
CA THR A 56 15.58 -31.85 7.96
C THR A 56 14.54 -32.23 6.88
N PRO A 57 14.95 -32.48 5.63
CA PRO A 57 14.02 -32.87 4.58
C PRO A 57 13.51 -34.31 4.78
N LEU A 58 12.20 -34.51 4.64
CA LEU A 58 11.60 -35.83 4.61
C LEU A 58 12.00 -36.58 3.32
N PRO A 59 12.16 -37.91 3.36
CA PRO A 59 12.55 -38.70 2.19
C PRO A 59 11.44 -38.72 1.12
N PRO A 60 11.79 -38.65 -0.19
CA PRO A 60 10.81 -38.70 -1.26
C PRO A 60 10.21 -40.11 -1.40
N VAL A 61 8.89 -40.16 -1.58
CA VAL A 61 8.13 -41.37 -1.96
C VAL A 61 8.62 -41.87 -3.31
N ALA A 62 9.08 -43.13 -3.36
CA ALA A 62 9.45 -43.82 -4.58
C ALA A 62 8.22 -44.23 -5.38
N GLY A 63 8.18 -43.87 -6.66
CA GLY A 63 7.35 -44.54 -7.66
C GLY A 63 6.38 -43.64 -8.44
N ALA A 64 6.86 -43.05 -9.53
CA ALA A 64 6.02 -42.74 -10.70
C ALA A 64 6.92 -42.68 -11.96
N PRO A 65 6.63 -43.44 -13.04
CA PRO A 65 7.39 -43.39 -14.28
C PRO A 65 7.02 -42.15 -15.09
N VAL A 66 8.03 -41.39 -15.53
CA VAL A 66 7.87 -40.32 -16.52
C VAL A 66 7.91 -40.89 -17.94
N PRO A 67 7.03 -40.47 -18.87
CA PRO A 67 7.06 -40.92 -20.27
C PRO A 67 8.31 -40.38 -20.99
N ALA A 68 8.90 -41.19 -21.87
CA ALA A 68 10.05 -40.81 -22.69
C ALA A 68 9.64 -39.86 -23.83
N ASP A 69 10.32 -38.72 -23.92
CA ASP A 69 10.23 -37.75 -25.02
C ASP A 69 10.99 -38.27 -26.27
N PRO A 70 10.41 -38.23 -27.49
CA PRO A 70 11.02 -38.78 -28.69
C PRO A 70 11.88 -37.73 -29.41
N MET A 71 13.12 -37.51 -28.94
CA MET A 71 14.11 -36.81 -29.74
C MET A 71 15.54 -37.27 -29.42
N ALA A 72 15.93 -38.41 -30.00
CA ALA A 72 17.30 -38.91 -30.00
C ALA A 72 17.85 -38.94 -31.44
N PRO A 73 19.03 -38.35 -31.72
CA PRO A 73 19.73 -38.57 -32.99
C PRO A 73 20.45 -39.94 -32.96
N PRO A 74 20.62 -40.62 -34.11
CA PRO A 74 21.25 -41.92 -34.16
C PRO A 74 22.78 -41.78 -34.26
N ALA A 75 23.51 -42.57 -33.50
CA ALA A 75 24.91 -42.88 -33.81
C ALA A 75 25.20 -44.31 -33.34
N GLY A 76 25.30 -45.22 -34.31
CA GLY A 76 25.78 -46.58 -34.08
C GLY A 76 27.30 -46.62 -33.90
N GLY A 77 27.79 -47.74 -33.37
CA GLY A 77 29.22 -48.05 -33.37
C GLY A 77 29.67 -49.03 -32.28
N THR A 78 29.72 -50.31 -32.66
CA THR A 78 30.73 -51.34 -32.30
C THR A 78 31.01 -51.70 -30.82
N ASP A 79 30.78 -52.98 -30.52
CA ASP A 79 31.39 -53.79 -29.46
C ASP A 79 32.87 -53.47 -29.18
N ILE A 80 33.18 -53.12 -27.93
CA ILE A 80 34.50 -53.34 -27.31
C ILE A 80 34.25 -53.78 -25.86
N ALA A 81 34.82 -54.92 -25.50
CA ALA A 81 34.79 -55.52 -24.18
C ALA A 81 35.49 -54.67 -23.10
N GLY A 82 34.86 -54.62 -21.91
CA GLY A 82 35.52 -54.60 -20.59
C GLY A 82 36.38 -53.39 -20.18
N LEU A 83 35.76 -52.37 -19.57
CA LEU A 83 36.40 -51.45 -18.61
C LEU A 83 35.41 -51.15 -17.46
N PRO A 84 35.84 -51.12 -16.18
CA PRO A 84 34.96 -50.80 -15.05
C PRO A 84 34.45 -49.34 -15.13
N PRO A 85 33.21 -49.06 -14.68
CA PRO A 85 32.61 -47.73 -14.80
C PRO A 85 33.37 -46.70 -13.95
N ALA A 86 33.70 -45.57 -14.56
CA ALA A 86 34.22 -44.40 -13.88
C ALA A 86 33.17 -43.82 -12.90
N PRO A 87 33.58 -43.32 -11.72
CA PRO A 87 32.66 -42.72 -10.77
C PRO A 87 31.96 -41.48 -11.39
N PRO A 88 30.67 -41.26 -11.08
CA PRO A 88 29.93 -40.12 -11.62
C PRO A 88 30.54 -38.79 -11.13
N PRO A 89 30.51 -37.73 -11.96
CA PRO A 89 30.94 -36.39 -11.53
C PRO A 89 30.06 -35.87 -10.38
N PRO A 90 30.61 -35.03 -9.49
CA PRO A 90 29.84 -34.43 -8.40
C PRO A 90 28.71 -33.55 -8.98
N THR A 91 27.47 -33.90 -8.66
CA THR A 91 26.29 -33.10 -8.99
C THR A 91 26.34 -31.82 -8.17
N VAL A 92 26.62 -30.68 -8.82
CA VAL A 92 26.47 -29.36 -8.20
C VAL A 92 24.98 -29.06 -8.09
N PRO A 93 24.41 -28.81 -6.88
CA PRO A 93 23.00 -28.45 -6.75
C PRO A 93 22.74 -27.15 -7.50
N ALA A 94 21.71 -27.12 -8.35
CA ALA A 94 21.23 -25.90 -8.97
C ALA A 94 20.77 -24.89 -7.88
N PRO A 95 21.02 -23.59 -8.05
CA PRO A 95 20.57 -22.58 -7.10
C PRO A 95 19.05 -22.66 -6.94
N ALA A 96 18.59 -22.71 -5.68
CA ALA A 96 17.17 -22.77 -5.35
C ALA A 96 16.42 -21.56 -5.95
N PRO A 97 15.18 -21.73 -6.43
CA PRO A 97 14.34 -20.61 -6.87
C PRO A 97 14.23 -19.57 -5.76
N ALA A 98 14.42 -18.30 -6.10
CA ALA A 98 14.24 -17.20 -5.16
C ALA A 98 12.83 -17.27 -4.54
N ALA A 99 12.74 -17.16 -3.22
CA ALA A 99 11.48 -17.18 -2.50
C ALA A 99 10.53 -16.13 -3.09
N ALA A 100 9.28 -16.53 -3.37
CA ALA A 100 8.26 -15.63 -3.86
C ALA A 100 8.09 -14.45 -2.89
N PRO A 101 7.96 -13.20 -3.39
CA PRO A 101 7.80 -12.04 -2.51
C PRO A 101 6.57 -12.23 -1.63
N ALA A 102 6.75 -12.01 -0.32
CA ALA A 102 5.67 -12.11 0.65
C ALA A 102 4.49 -11.22 0.24
N PRO A 103 3.24 -11.65 0.47
CA PRO A 103 2.07 -10.83 0.19
C PRO A 103 2.20 -9.50 0.95
N ALA A 104 2.04 -8.39 0.23
CA ALA A 104 2.12 -7.07 0.84
C ALA A 104 1.05 -6.97 1.95
N SER A 105 1.44 -6.51 3.14
CA SER A 105 0.49 -6.30 4.23
C SER A 105 -0.13 -4.91 4.10
N ARG A 106 -1.32 -4.71 4.69
CA ARG A 106 -1.97 -3.38 4.76
C ARG A 106 -0.99 -2.32 5.30
N THR A 107 -0.28 -2.64 6.38
CA THR A 107 0.70 -1.73 7.00
C THR A 107 1.83 -1.35 6.05
N ALA A 108 2.21 -2.22 5.11
CA ALA A 108 3.24 -1.93 4.10
C ALA A 108 2.80 -0.86 3.08
N MET A 109 1.49 -0.63 2.92
CA MET A 109 0.96 0.40 2.01
C MET A 109 0.91 1.80 2.65
N VAL A 110 1.06 1.91 3.97
CA VAL A 110 1.06 3.18 4.69
C VAL A 110 2.25 4.05 4.28
N GLY A 111 2.04 5.35 4.15
CA GLY A 111 3.07 6.36 3.90
C GLY A 111 2.70 7.36 2.80
N ASN A 112 3.71 8.13 2.37
CA ASN A 112 3.56 9.14 1.34
C ASN A 112 3.79 8.53 -0.04
N TRP A 113 2.87 8.80 -0.96
CA TRP A 113 2.90 8.34 -2.34
C TRP A 113 2.87 9.51 -3.31
N SER A 114 3.63 9.40 -4.40
CA SER A 114 3.52 10.26 -5.58
C SER A 114 2.61 9.58 -6.59
N ALA A 115 1.46 10.16 -6.83
CA ALA A 115 0.50 9.70 -7.83
C ALA A 115 0.75 10.40 -9.17
N GLN A 116 0.93 9.62 -10.22
CA GLN A 116 1.03 10.08 -11.60
C GLN A 116 -0.24 9.70 -12.36
N THR A 117 -0.82 10.68 -13.04
CA THR A 117 -2.01 10.53 -13.88
C THR A 117 -1.80 11.22 -15.23
N SER A 118 -2.74 11.02 -16.15
CA SER A 118 -2.80 11.79 -17.39
C SER A 118 -2.91 13.30 -17.18
N GLY A 119 -3.42 13.74 -16.02
CA GLY A 119 -3.61 15.15 -15.68
C GLY A 119 -2.46 15.79 -14.89
N GLY A 120 -1.35 15.07 -14.67
CA GLY A 120 -0.20 15.53 -13.89
C GLY A 120 0.10 14.64 -12.66
N SER A 121 0.98 15.16 -11.81
CA SER A 121 1.43 14.50 -10.57
C SER A 121 0.77 15.11 -9.33
N CYS A 122 0.52 14.28 -8.32
CA CYS A 122 0.08 14.75 -7.01
C CYS A 122 0.53 13.85 -5.87
N ARG A 123 0.30 14.25 -4.62
CA ARG A 123 0.70 13.48 -3.45
C ARG A 123 -0.51 12.85 -2.77
N ILE A 124 -0.37 11.59 -2.38
CA ILE A 124 -1.37 10.84 -1.62
C ILE A 124 -0.71 10.30 -0.36
N GLN A 125 -1.28 10.59 0.81
CA GLN A 125 -0.89 9.98 2.07
C GLN A 125 -1.84 8.84 2.39
N LEU A 126 -1.31 7.66 2.67
CA LEU A 126 -2.04 6.54 3.26
C LEU A 126 -1.63 6.43 4.73
N SER A 127 -2.59 6.46 5.65
CA SER A 127 -2.37 6.36 7.10
C SER A 127 -3.12 5.17 7.68
N SER A 128 -2.56 4.50 8.70
CA SER A 128 -3.23 3.45 9.46
C SER A 128 -4.26 3.98 10.48
N SER A 129 -4.47 5.30 10.55
CA SER A 129 -5.49 5.89 11.43
C SER A 129 -6.91 5.53 10.96
N PRO A 130 -7.83 5.12 11.84
CA PRO A 130 -9.18 4.75 11.47
C PRO A 130 -10.04 5.95 11.02
N ALA A 131 -10.95 5.72 10.07
CA ALA A 131 -11.92 6.67 9.54
C ALA A 131 -13.20 5.96 9.04
N LEU A 132 -14.29 6.00 9.83
CA LEU A 132 -15.61 5.48 9.47
C LEU A 132 -15.55 4.10 8.77
N ASP A 133 -14.98 3.11 9.45
CA ASP A 133 -14.74 1.72 8.97
C ASP A 133 -13.53 1.51 8.04
N LEU A 134 -12.98 2.58 7.48
CA LEU A 134 -11.82 2.55 6.58
C LEU A 134 -10.58 3.18 7.25
N TYR A 135 -9.49 3.29 6.49
CA TYR A 135 -8.27 3.96 6.93
C TYR A 135 -8.18 5.37 6.35
N ARG A 136 -7.55 6.31 7.06
CA ARG A 136 -7.35 7.70 6.64
C ARG A 136 -6.47 7.77 5.39
N ALA A 137 -6.94 8.44 4.35
CA ALA A 137 -6.12 8.89 3.24
C ALA A 137 -6.22 10.41 3.10
N SER A 138 -5.20 11.05 2.52
CA SER A 138 -5.29 12.44 2.11
C SER A 138 -4.63 12.63 0.75
N ALA A 139 -5.22 13.48 -0.09
CA ALA A 139 -4.66 13.85 -1.38
C ALA A 139 -4.32 15.34 -1.39
N SER A 140 -3.19 15.71 -1.96
CA SER A 140 -2.74 17.11 -2.08
C SER A 140 -2.13 17.39 -3.44
N GLY A 141 -2.48 18.54 -4.01
CA GLY A 141 -2.01 18.97 -5.33
C GLY A 141 -2.60 18.19 -6.51
N CYS A 142 -3.67 17.42 -6.32
CA CYS A 142 -4.28 16.65 -7.41
C CYS A 142 -5.14 17.55 -8.32
N SER A 143 -4.80 17.56 -9.61
CA SER A 143 -5.59 18.20 -10.67
C SER A 143 -6.88 17.42 -11.00
N ASN A 144 -6.85 16.10 -10.83
CA ASN A 144 -8.00 15.24 -11.02
C ASN A 144 -9.00 15.37 -9.85
N GLN A 145 -10.27 15.63 -10.18
CA GLN A 145 -11.33 15.86 -9.19
C GLN A 145 -11.69 14.61 -8.36
N ASP A 146 -11.56 13.41 -8.93
CA ASP A 146 -11.83 12.16 -8.20
C ASP A 146 -10.73 11.90 -7.15
N LEU A 147 -9.47 12.20 -7.49
CA LEU A 147 -8.34 12.08 -6.55
C LEU A 147 -8.35 13.17 -5.48
N SER A 148 -8.71 14.41 -5.83
CA SER A 148 -8.73 15.51 -4.86
C SER A 148 -9.76 15.33 -3.74
N ARG A 149 -10.76 14.46 -3.95
CA ARG A 149 -11.80 14.11 -2.96
C ARG A 149 -11.46 12.87 -2.15
N VAL A 150 -10.30 12.25 -2.35
CA VAL A 150 -9.89 11.04 -1.61
C VAL A 150 -9.65 11.37 -0.15
N ASN A 151 -10.33 10.65 0.74
CA ASN A 151 -10.24 10.84 2.18
C ASN A 151 -10.05 9.53 2.97
N ALA A 152 -10.27 8.39 2.31
CA ALA A 152 -10.15 7.08 2.93
C ALA A 152 -9.53 6.06 1.97
N TRP A 153 -8.98 4.99 2.53
CA TRP A 153 -8.45 3.86 1.79
C TRP A 153 -8.68 2.54 2.53
N ASP A 154 -8.58 1.44 1.80
CA ASP A 154 -8.52 0.10 2.37
C ASP A 154 -7.58 -0.78 1.56
N TYR A 155 -7.13 -1.87 2.17
CA TYR A 155 -6.35 -2.91 1.54
C TYR A 155 -7.05 -4.25 1.72
N ARG A 156 -7.49 -4.85 0.62
CA ARG A 156 -8.19 -6.15 0.58
C ARG A 156 -7.76 -6.92 -0.65
N ASP A 157 -7.63 -8.24 -0.52
CA ASP A 157 -7.41 -9.15 -1.67
C ASP A 157 -6.18 -8.81 -2.53
N GLY A 158 -5.18 -8.15 -1.94
CA GLY A 158 -3.97 -7.72 -2.65
C GLY A 158 -4.10 -6.38 -3.38
N GLU A 159 -5.19 -5.63 -3.16
CA GLU A 159 -5.49 -4.36 -3.82
C GLU A 159 -5.70 -3.23 -2.81
N VAL A 160 -5.23 -2.05 -3.17
CA VAL A 160 -5.49 -0.79 -2.48
C VAL A 160 -6.69 -0.13 -3.13
N TYR A 161 -7.73 0.10 -2.34
CA TYR A 161 -8.93 0.83 -2.73
C TYR A 161 -8.84 2.24 -2.16
N LEU A 162 -8.93 3.25 -3.03
CA LEU A 162 -9.06 4.66 -2.61
C LEU A 162 -10.52 5.06 -2.65
N TYR A 163 -10.99 5.74 -1.60
CA TYR A 163 -12.36 6.18 -1.45
C TYR A 163 -12.46 7.70 -1.37
N GLN A 164 -13.50 8.24 -2.00
CA GLN A 164 -13.87 9.64 -1.93
C GLN A 164 -14.76 9.92 -0.72
N THR A 165 -14.87 11.20 -0.37
CA THR A 165 -15.93 11.69 0.51
C THR A 165 -17.31 11.19 0.03
N GLY A 166 -18.03 10.49 0.90
CA GLY A 166 -19.31 9.85 0.57
C GLY A 166 -19.22 8.35 0.28
N GLY A 167 -18.03 7.74 0.34
CA GLY A 167 -17.84 6.29 0.27
C GLY A 167 -17.73 5.71 -1.16
N ALA A 168 -17.74 6.57 -2.19
CA ALA A 168 -17.53 6.14 -3.57
C ALA A 168 -16.06 5.74 -3.80
N VAL A 169 -15.83 4.68 -4.58
CA VAL A 169 -14.46 4.27 -4.97
C VAL A 169 -13.90 5.27 -5.97
N ALA A 170 -12.75 5.87 -5.64
CA ALA A 170 -12.01 6.78 -6.52
C ALA A 170 -11.10 6.02 -7.48
N ALA A 171 -10.35 5.04 -6.97
CA ALA A 171 -9.40 4.26 -7.74
C ALA A 171 -9.17 2.89 -7.11
N ARG A 172 -8.74 1.94 -7.93
CA ARG A 172 -8.30 0.62 -7.51
C ARG A 172 -6.87 0.43 -7.99
N LEU A 173 -5.99 0.04 -7.08
CA LEU A 173 -4.56 -0.04 -7.29
C LEU A 173 -4.07 -1.42 -6.85
N ARG A 174 -3.15 -2.01 -7.60
CA ARG A 174 -2.42 -3.24 -7.23
C ARG A 174 -0.94 -2.99 -7.25
N GLY A 175 -0.20 -3.81 -6.51
CA GLY A 175 1.25 -3.79 -6.54
C GLY A 175 1.87 -4.08 -5.19
N SER A 176 3.00 -3.44 -4.94
CA SER A 176 3.85 -3.62 -3.77
C SER A 176 3.91 -2.34 -2.93
N SER A 177 4.65 -2.39 -1.82
CA SER A 177 4.88 -1.23 -0.95
C SER A 177 5.74 -0.12 -1.59
N ALA A 178 6.39 -0.38 -2.73
CA ALA A 178 7.23 0.58 -3.46
C ALA A 178 6.52 1.19 -4.68
N SER A 179 5.68 0.40 -5.34
CA SER A 179 4.97 0.80 -6.55
C SER A 179 3.58 0.19 -6.61
N LEU A 180 2.60 1.04 -6.92
CA LEU A 180 1.20 0.70 -7.07
C LEU A 180 0.74 1.19 -8.44
N SER A 181 -0.13 0.45 -9.10
CA SER A 181 -0.65 0.80 -10.42
C SER A 181 -2.09 0.33 -10.55
N GLY A 182 -2.87 1.06 -11.33
CA GLY A 182 -4.26 0.73 -11.53
C GLY A 182 -5.00 1.82 -12.28
N VAL A 183 -6.29 1.97 -11.96
CA VAL A 183 -7.19 2.82 -12.74
C VAL A 183 -8.11 3.62 -11.82
N LEU A 184 -8.46 4.82 -12.31
CA LEU A 184 -9.52 5.64 -11.75
C LEU A 184 -10.87 4.98 -12.04
N ALA A 185 -11.69 4.80 -11.01
CA ALA A 185 -12.95 4.07 -11.12
C ALA A 185 -13.98 4.76 -12.02
N LYS A 186 -13.92 6.10 -12.12
CA LYS A 186 -14.91 6.91 -12.84
C LYS A 186 -14.55 7.17 -14.30
N SER A 187 -13.28 7.49 -14.56
CA SER A 187 -12.78 7.81 -15.90
C SER A 187 -12.09 6.64 -16.60
N GLY A 188 -11.72 5.58 -15.87
CA GLY A 188 -10.89 4.49 -16.39
C GLY A 188 -9.44 4.89 -16.70
N ALA A 189 -9.04 6.13 -16.42
CA ALA A 189 -7.70 6.62 -16.72
C ALA A 189 -6.64 5.89 -15.87
N PRO A 190 -5.45 5.63 -16.44
CA PRO A 190 -4.37 4.97 -15.73
C PRO A 190 -3.85 5.85 -14.58
N LEU A 191 -3.52 5.20 -13.48
CA LEU A 191 -2.98 5.80 -12.27
C LEU A 191 -1.81 4.95 -11.79
N SER A 192 -0.65 5.58 -11.58
CA SER A 192 0.51 4.93 -10.98
C SER A 192 0.92 5.69 -9.72
N LEU A 193 1.18 4.97 -8.63
CA LEU A 193 1.70 5.52 -7.38
C LEU A 193 3.11 4.97 -7.14
N SER A 194 4.05 5.86 -6.80
CA SER A 194 5.42 5.52 -6.43
C SER A 194 5.82 6.18 -5.12
N ARG A 195 6.70 5.56 -4.34
CA ARG A 195 7.20 6.10 -3.09
C ARG A 195 8.43 6.99 -3.28
#